data_AF-A0A2U0SG93-F1
#
_entry.id   AF-A0A2U0SG93-F1
#
_cell.length_a   1.000
_cell.length_b   1.000
_cell.length_c   1.000
_cell.angle_alpha   90.00
_cell.angle_beta   90.00
_cell.angle_gamma   90.00
#
_symmetry.space_group_name_H-M   'P 1'
#
loop_
_entity.id
_entity.type
_entity.pdbx_description
1 polymer ?
#
loop_
_entity_poly.entity_id
_entity_poly.type
_entity_poly.pdbx_seq_one_letter_code
_entity_poly.pdbx_strand_id
1 'polypeptide(L)'
;MAFRCVFGAWIGAWVTAVFLPSLLIAYLGMSPGAAAIGTGFDRLPATAWKVADDVGPAAKLMVGGLLLFGLLLLDRVSGLTRTRRYLIGGAIGVGAVAATIAFLPESLSRGFAIGLTGHRFDVAATSIYLFGGAVAGPVFETVVARCRKRLAAGRSLASPRS
;
A
#
# COMPACT_ATOMS: atom_id res chain seq x y z
N MET A 1 -11.94 -17.88 -6.33
CA MET A 1 -11.92 -17.24 -4.99
C MET A 1 -13.04 -16.21 -4.92
N ALA A 2 -13.58 -15.89 -3.74
CA ALA A 2 -14.59 -14.82 -3.65
C ALA A 2 -13.91 -13.48 -3.95
N PHE A 3 -14.22 -12.88 -5.11
CA PHE A 3 -13.71 -11.58 -5.56
C PHE A 3 -13.72 -10.51 -4.46
N ARG A 4 -14.76 -10.53 -3.63
CA ARG A 4 -14.93 -9.65 -2.45
C ARG A 4 -13.76 -9.69 -1.46
N CYS A 5 -13.15 -10.85 -1.21
CA CYS A 5 -12.02 -10.96 -0.28
C CYS A 5 -10.75 -10.35 -0.85
N VAL A 6 -10.48 -10.62 -2.13
CA VAL A 6 -9.28 -10.13 -2.81
C VAL A 6 -9.36 -8.63 -2.99
N PHE A 7 -10.51 -8.12 -3.45
CA PHE A 7 -10.72 -6.71 -3.67
C PHE A 7 -10.60 -5.89 -2.37
N GLY A 8 -11.25 -6.33 -1.29
CA GLY A 8 -11.12 -5.66 0.01
C GLY A 8 -9.70 -5.69 0.57
N ALA A 9 -8.98 -6.81 0.39
CA ALA A 9 -7.58 -6.90 0.79
C ALA A 9 -6.66 -6.01 -0.04
N TRP A 10 -6.91 -5.90 -1.35
CA TRP A 10 -6.18 -5.02 -2.24
C TRP A 10 -6.39 -3.55 -1.84
N ILE A 11 -7.61 -3.11 -1.53
CA ILE A 11 -7.87 -1.76 -1.03
C ILE A 11 -7.04 -1.50 0.24
N GLY A 12 -7.05 -2.44 1.18
CA GLY A 12 -6.26 -2.33 2.41
C GLY A 12 -4.76 -2.15 2.13
N ALA A 13 -4.20 -2.99 1.25
CA ALA A 13 -2.80 -2.90 0.85
C ALA A 13 -2.47 -1.59 0.12
N TRP A 14 -3.33 -1.14 -0.79
CA TRP A 14 -3.16 0.10 -1.52
C TRP A 14 -3.21 1.32 -0.60
N VAL A 15 -4.19 1.38 0.31
CA VAL A 15 -4.27 2.42 1.34
C VAL A 15 -3.01 2.43 2.18
N THR A 16 -2.52 1.27 2.62
CA THR A 16 -1.25 1.18 3.36
C THR A 16 -0.07 1.72 2.54
N ALA A 17 0.06 1.32 1.28
CA ALA A 17 1.17 1.76 0.43
C ALA A 17 1.17 3.28 0.15
N VAL A 18 0.03 3.95 0.25
CA VAL A 18 -0.09 5.41 0.04
C VAL A 18 -0.03 6.18 1.37
N PHE A 19 -0.86 5.81 2.33
CA PHE A 19 -1.04 6.58 3.57
C PHE A 19 0.04 6.34 4.60
N LEU A 20 0.65 5.14 4.67
CA LEU A 20 1.74 4.91 5.62
C LEU A 20 2.99 5.75 5.26
N PRO A 21 3.46 5.81 4.00
CA PRO A 21 4.49 6.76 3.62
C PRO A 21 4.09 8.22 3.85
N SER A 22 2.84 8.57 3.52
CA SER A 22 2.34 9.94 3.70
C SER A 22 2.37 10.39 5.17
N LEU A 23 2.00 9.49 6.09
CA LEU A 23 2.10 9.71 7.53
C LEU A 23 3.55 9.96 7.96
N LEU A 24 4.50 9.14 7.49
CA LEU A 24 5.91 9.27 7.84
C LEU A 24 6.53 10.54 7.25
N ILE A 25 6.22 10.86 5.99
CA ILE A 25 6.65 12.10 5.31
C ILE A 25 6.12 13.33 6.05
N ALA A 26 4.85 13.30 6.46
CA ALA A 26 4.25 14.37 7.26
C ALA A 26 4.91 14.50 8.63
N TYR A 27 5.12 13.37 9.33
CA TYR A 27 5.78 13.34 10.63
C TYR A 27 7.21 13.89 10.60
N LEU A 28 7.96 13.58 9.54
CA LEU A 28 9.33 14.04 9.33
C LEU A 28 9.43 15.46 8.75
N GLY A 29 8.30 16.12 8.48
CA GLY A 29 8.28 17.48 7.93
C GLY A 29 8.82 17.60 6.51
N MET A 30 8.81 16.51 5.74
CA MET A 30 9.39 16.47 4.38
C MET A 30 8.46 17.06 3.31
N SER A 31 7.16 17.22 3.60
CA SER A 31 6.20 17.81 2.67
C SER A 31 5.97 19.30 2.97
N PRO A 32 6.17 20.20 2.00
CA PRO A 32 5.82 21.62 2.14
C PRO A 32 4.34 21.83 2.46
N GLY A 33 3.45 21.01 1.87
CA GLY A 33 2.01 21.08 2.10
C GLY A 33 1.63 20.70 3.53
N ALA A 34 2.29 19.70 4.10
CA ALA A 34 2.13 19.34 5.52
C ALA A 34 2.68 20.43 6.44
N ALA A 35 3.85 21.01 6.11
CA ALA A 35 4.46 22.07 6.90
C ALA A 35 3.56 23.31 7.03
N ALA A 36 2.79 23.64 5.98
CA ALA A 36 1.84 24.75 5.99
C ALA A 36 0.67 24.57 6.99
N ILE A 37 0.30 23.34 7.34
CA ILE A 37 -0.73 23.04 8.35
C ILE A 37 -0.15 23.16 9.78
N GLY A 38 1.16 23.04 9.92
CA GLY A 38 1.90 23.09 11.19
C GLY A 38 2.28 21.73 11.75
N THR A 39 3.03 21.75 12.85
CA THR A 39 3.58 20.56 13.50
C THR A 39 2.77 20.16 14.73
N GLY A 40 2.61 18.84 14.97
CA GLY A 40 1.96 18.32 16.17
C GLY A 40 1.29 16.96 15.94
N PHE A 41 1.23 16.13 16.99
CA PHE A 41 0.55 14.83 16.93
C PHE A 41 -0.97 14.95 16.74
N ASP A 42 -1.55 16.03 17.27
CA ASP A 42 -2.96 16.41 17.08
C ASP A 42 -3.29 16.71 15.61
N ARG A 43 -2.34 17.29 14.88
CA ARG A 43 -2.48 17.63 13.46
C ARG A 43 -2.03 16.53 12.51
N LEU A 44 -1.38 15.48 13.02
CA LEU A 44 -0.78 14.42 12.23
C LEU A 44 -1.77 13.72 11.26
N PRO A 45 -3.04 13.45 11.64
CA PRO A 45 -4.01 12.92 10.69
C PRO A 45 -4.29 13.87 9.51
N ALA A 46 -4.40 15.17 9.78
CA ALA A 46 -4.66 16.19 8.76
C ALA A 46 -3.45 16.40 7.85
N THR A 47 -2.24 16.44 8.41
CA THR A 47 -1.00 16.57 7.62
C THR A 47 -0.74 15.32 6.78
N ALA A 48 -0.93 14.12 7.34
CA ALA A 48 -0.82 12.87 6.58
C ALA A 48 -1.84 12.80 5.43
N TRP A 49 -3.08 13.23 5.68
CA TRP A 49 -4.10 13.33 4.64
C TRP A 49 -3.69 14.31 3.54
N LYS A 50 -3.12 15.46 3.91
CA LYS A 50 -2.64 16.45 2.96
C LYS A 50 -1.50 15.89 2.08
N VAL A 51 -0.52 15.21 2.67
CA VAL A 51 0.55 14.55 1.88
C VAL A 51 -0.04 13.52 0.93
N ALA A 52 -1.00 12.72 1.41
CA ALA A 52 -1.67 11.74 0.56
C ALA A 52 -2.45 12.40 -0.57
N ASP A 53 -3.05 13.58 -0.37
CA ASP A 53 -3.75 14.36 -1.40
C ASP A 53 -2.79 14.96 -2.44
N ASP A 54 -1.64 15.45 -2.00
CA ASP A 54 -0.60 16.00 -2.86
C ASP A 54 -0.04 14.96 -3.83
N VAL A 55 0.04 13.69 -3.39
CA VAL A 55 0.41 12.55 -4.25
C VAL A 55 -0.56 12.45 -5.42
N GLY A 56 0.00 12.63 -6.62
CA GLY A 56 -0.74 12.65 -7.87
C GLY A 56 -1.49 11.34 -8.14
N PRO A 57 -2.60 11.40 -8.90
CA PRO A 57 -3.41 10.23 -9.22
C PRO A 57 -2.62 9.16 -10.00
N ALA A 58 -1.69 9.57 -10.87
CA ALA A 58 -0.87 8.65 -11.66
C ALA A 58 0.00 7.74 -10.77
N ALA A 59 0.66 8.30 -9.74
CA ALA A 59 1.45 7.52 -8.79
C ALA A 59 0.58 6.51 -8.02
N LYS A 60 -0.58 6.96 -7.51
CA LYS A 60 -1.54 6.09 -6.79
C LYS A 60 -2.05 4.94 -7.65
N LEU A 61 -2.40 5.23 -8.91
CA LEU A 61 -2.90 4.23 -9.86
C LEU A 61 -1.81 3.26 -10.28
N MET A 62 -0.58 3.73 -10.52
CA MET A 62 0.53 2.86 -10.89
C MET A 62 0.92 1.93 -9.74
N VAL A 63 1.10 2.45 -8.51
CA VAL A 63 1.34 1.63 -7.32
C VAL A 63 0.19 0.64 -7.11
N GLY A 64 -1.06 1.11 -7.16
CA GLY A 64 -2.25 0.29 -6.96
C GLY A 64 -2.41 -0.81 -8.00
N GLY A 65 -2.16 -0.50 -9.28
CA GLY A 65 -2.24 -1.45 -10.39
C GLY A 65 -1.14 -2.51 -10.34
N LEU A 66 0.11 -2.11 -10.06
CA LEU A 66 1.23 -3.04 -9.90
C LEU A 66 1.04 -3.94 -8.67
N LEU A 67 0.57 -3.38 -7.55
CA LEU A 67 0.18 -4.14 -6.37
C LEU A 67 -0.93 -5.14 -6.69
N LEU A 68 -2.00 -4.70 -7.37
CA LEU A 68 -3.12 -5.57 -7.73
C LEU A 68 -2.61 -6.75 -8.58
N PHE A 69 -1.85 -6.45 -9.62
CA PHE A 69 -1.29 -7.45 -10.52
C PHE A 69 -0.44 -8.47 -9.77
N GLY A 70 0.55 -8.03 -8.99
CA GLY A 70 1.43 -8.94 -8.25
C GLY A 70 0.70 -9.77 -7.19
N LEU A 71 -0.22 -9.16 -6.44
CA LEU A 71 -0.98 -9.85 -5.40
C LEU A 71 -1.99 -10.85 -5.98
N LEU A 72 -2.57 -10.55 -7.15
CA LEU A 72 -3.38 -11.52 -7.90
C LEU A 72 -2.56 -12.72 -8.33
N LEU A 73 -1.33 -12.52 -8.81
CA LEU A 73 -0.43 -13.63 -9.15
C LEU A 73 -0.11 -14.48 -7.91
N LEU A 74 0.26 -13.85 -6.78
CA LEU A 74 0.53 -14.55 -5.52
C LEU A 74 -0.70 -15.33 -5.01
N ASP A 75 -1.90 -14.81 -5.22
CA ASP A 75 -3.15 -15.48 -4.86
C ASP A 75 -3.40 -16.76 -5.67
N ARG A 76 -2.93 -16.81 -6.93
CA ARG A 76 -3.02 -18.01 -7.78
C ARG A 76 -2.04 -19.12 -7.38
N VAL A 77 -0.98 -18.80 -6.63
CA VAL A 77 0.02 -19.79 -6.21
C VAL A 77 -0.47 -20.54 -4.97
N SER A 78 -0.69 -21.85 -5.13
CA SER A 78 -1.00 -22.79 -4.04
C SER A 78 0.28 -23.39 -3.43
N GLY A 79 0.16 -24.02 -2.26
CA GLY A 79 1.28 -24.74 -1.62
C GLY A 79 2.31 -23.87 -0.88
N LEU A 80 2.18 -22.54 -0.92
CA LEU A 80 3.05 -21.65 -0.14
C LEU A 80 2.67 -21.63 1.35
N THR A 81 3.68 -21.71 2.22
CA THR A 81 3.49 -21.47 3.66
C THR A 81 3.07 -20.03 3.90
N ARG A 82 2.36 -19.80 5.00
CA ARG A 82 1.91 -18.46 5.39
C ARG A 82 3.07 -17.46 5.40
N THR A 83 4.18 -17.77 6.08
CA THR A 83 5.37 -16.92 6.15
C THR A 83 5.91 -16.54 4.77
N ARG A 84 6.02 -17.51 3.85
CA ARG A 84 6.49 -17.24 2.47
C ARG A 84 5.54 -16.30 1.74
N ARG A 85 4.22 -16.44 1.92
CA ARG A 85 3.24 -15.52 1.32
C ARG A 85 3.40 -14.08 1.85
N TYR A 86 3.63 -13.90 3.15
CA TYR A 86 3.92 -12.58 3.73
C TYR A 86 5.19 -11.95 3.12
N LEU A 87 6.27 -12.73 3.01
CA LEU A 87 7.54 -12.26 2.45
C LEU A 87 7.41 -11.90 0.97
N ILE A 88 6.80 -12.78 0.16
CA ILE A 88 6.58 -12.53 -1.27
C ILE A 88 5.63 -11.34 -1.47
N GLY A 89 4.56 -11.24 -0.66
CA GLY A 89 3.66 -10.09 -0.68
C GLY A 89 4.39 -8.78 -0.37
N GLY A 90 5.27 -8.78 0.63
CA GLY A 90 6.12 -7.63 0.94
C GLY A 90 7.05 -7.27 -0.23
N ALA A 91 7.69 -8.26 -0.84
CA ALA A 91 8.54 -8.08 -2.02
C ALA A 91 7.77 -7.53 -3.24
N ILE A 92 6.53 -7.99 -3.45
CA ILE A 92 5.63 -7.43 -4.47
C ILE A 92 5.36 -5.95 -4.20
N GLY A 93 5.07 -5.58 -2.95
CA GLY A 93 4.83 -4.19 -2.61
C GLY A 93 6.06 -3.30 -2.76
N VAL A 94 7.23 -3.77 -2.34
CA VAL A 94 8.53 -3.10 -2.60
C VAL A 94 8.74 -2.93 -4.10
N GLY A 95 8.56 -4.00 -4.89
CA GLY A 95 8.72 -3.96 -6.34
C GLY A 95 7.75 -3.01 -7.03
N ALA A 96 6.48 -2.99 -6.62
CA ALA A 96 5.47 -2.08 -7.16
C ALA A 96 5.84 -0.61 -6.91
N VAL A 97 6.28 -0.28 -5.69
CA VAL A 97 6.75 1.06 -5.35
C VAL A 97 8.02 1.41 -6.11
N ALA A 98 9.03 0.54 -6.09
CA ALA A 98 10.31 0.76 -6.77
C ALA A 98 10.12 0.97 -8.29
N ALA A 99 9.28 0.16 -8.92
CA ALA A 99 8.93 0.32 -10.33
C ALA A 99 8.19 1.64 -10.59
N THR A 100 7.29 2.06 -9.69
CA THR A 100 6.64 3.38 -9.82
C THR A 100 7.65 4.50 -9.74
N ILE A 101 8.58 4.47 -8.77
CA ILE A 101 9.65 5.47 -8.64
C ILE A 101 10.55 5.48 -9.89
N ALA A 102 10.89 4.29 -10.40
CA ALA A 102 11.81 4.15 -11.52
C ALA A 102 11.20 4.62 -12.86
N PHE A 103 9.92 4.37 -13.09
CA PHE A 103 9.30 4.52 -14.41
C PHE A 103 8.27 5.63 -14.54
N LEU A 104 7.71 6.15 -13.43
CA LEU A 104 6.77 7.27 -13.50
C LEU A 104 7.53 8.54 -13.97
N PRO A 105 7.08 9.22 -15.03
CA PRO A 105 7.73 10.44 -15.49
C PRO A 105 7.51 11.59 -14.51
N GLU A 106 8.45 12.53 -14.49
CA GLU A 106 8.44 13.66 -13.57
C GLU A 106 7.15 14.48 -13.65
N SER A 107 6.64 14.74 -14.86
CA SER A 107 5.38 15.46 -15.10
C SER A 107 4.15 14.82 -14.43
N LEU A 108 4.21 13.53 -14.13
CA LEU A 108 3.13 12.76 -13.48
C LEU A 108 3.43 12.41 -12.01
N SER A 109 4.58 12.85 -11.49
CA SER A 109 5.10 12.44 -10.18
C SER A 109 4.78 13.44 -9.06
N ARG A 110 3.78 14.33 -9.25
CA ARG A 110 3.41 15.36 -8.25
C ARG A 110 3.31 14.77 -6.84
N GLY A 111 4.05 15.32 -5.88
CA GLY A 111 4.03 14.90 -4.48
C GLY A 111 4.55 13.48 -4.22
N PHE A 112 5.21 12.85 -5.21
CA PHE A 112 5.74 11.49 -5.13
C PHE A 112 7.16 11.41 -5.70
N ALA A 113 8.09 10.81 -4.94
CA ALA A 113 9.47 10.60 -5.37
C ALA A 113 10.12 11.88 -5.96
N ILE A 114 10.47 11.89 -7.26
CA ILE A 114 11.05 13.06 -7.93
C ILE A 114 10.18 14.31 -7.82
N GLY A 115 8.85 14.18 -7.82
CA GLY A 115 7.95 15.34 -7.68
C GLY A 115 7.70 15.75 -6.22
N LEU A 116 8.30 15.06 -5.25
CA LEU A 116 8.38 15.51 -3.85
C LEU A 116 9.74 16.16 -3.55
N THR A 117 10.84 15.54 -3.98
CA THR A 117 12.20 15.90 -3.55
C THR A 117 13.06 16.55 -4.63
N GLY A 118 12.62 16.55 -5.90
CA GLY A 118 13.44 16.94 -7.06
C GLY A 118 14.41 15.85 -7.52
N HIS A 119 14.52 14.73 -6.79
CA HIS A 119 15.42 13.62 -7.12
C HIS A 119 14.67 12.29 -7.17
N ARG A 120 14.89 11.51 -8.24
CA ARG A 120 14.18 10.23 -8.45
C ARG A 120 14.39 9.23 -7.32
N PHE A 121 15.63 9.09 -6.85
CA PHE A 121 16.00 8.18 -5.77
C PHE A 121 16.64 8.95 -4.61
N ASP A 122 15.92 9.94 -4.07
CA ASP A 122 16.28 10.51 -2.77
C ASP A 122 16.24 9.41 -1.70
N VAL A 123 17.33 9.22 -0.96
CA VAL A 123 17.50 8.06 -0.06
C VAL A 123 16.45 8.03 1.05
N ALA A 124 16.14 9.19 1.63
CA ALA A 124 15.19 9.29 2.74
C ALA A 124 13.76 9.01 2.26
N ALA A 125 13.29 9.72 1.22
CA ALA A 125 11.94 9.54 0.69
C ALA A 125 11.75 8.13 0.12
N THR A 126 12.73 7.62 -0.62
CA THR A 126 12.66 6.27 -1.22
C THR A 126 12.52 5.22 -0.13
N SER A 127 13.32 5.28 0.94
CA SER A 127 13.25 4.31 2.04
C SER A 127 11.86 4.28 2.70
N ILE A 128 11.24 5.46 2.88
CA ILE A 128 9.89 5.58 3.43
C ILE A 128 8.84 4.94 2.50
N TYR A 129 8.91 5.21 1.19
CA TYR A 129 7.98 4.62 0.24
C TYR A 129 8.15 3.09 0.16
N LEU A 130 9.38 2.59 0.10
CA LEU A 130 9.66 1.16 0.06
C LEU A 130 9.19 0.46 1.34
N PHE A 131 9.32 1.11 2.50
CA PHE A 131 8.74 0.60 3.74
C PHE A 131 7.21 0.48 3.66
N GLY A 132 6.52 1.50 3.13
CA GLY A 132 5.07 1.43 2.87
C GLY A 132 4.68 0.26 1.96
N GLY A 133 5.45 0.06 0.88
CA GLY A 133 5.30 -1.09 -0.01
C GLY A 133 5.51 -2.43 0.71
N ALA A 134 6.57 -2.55 1.51
CA ALA A 134 6.88 -3.76 2.26
C ALA A 134 5.75 -4.15 3.24
N VAL A 135 5.07 -3.19 3.85
CA VAL A 135 3.96 -3.41 4.79
C VAL A 135 2.63 -3.73 4.07
N ALA A 136 2.44 -3.24 2.84
CA ALA A 136 1.23 -3.47 2.06
C ALA A 136 0.92 -4.97 1.81
N GLY A 137 1.94 -5.77 1.50
CA GLY A 137 1.81 -7.22 1.30
C GLY A 137 1.28 -7.98 2.53
N PRO A 138 1.90 -7.82 3.71
CA PRO A 138 1.37 -8.33 4.97
C PRO A 138 -0.06 -7.92 5.29
N VAL A 139 -0.45 -6.68 4.97
CA VAL A 139 -1.83 -6.21 5.13
C VAL A 139 -2.75 -7.00 4.22
N PHE A 140 -2.42 -7.16 2.94
CA PHE A 140 -3.18 -7.98 2.00
C PHE A 140 -3.42 -9.40 2.54
N GLU A 141 -2.34 -10.12 2.87
CA GLU A 141 -2.43 -11.52 3.33
C GLU A 141 -3.26 -11.66 4.61
N THR A 142 -3.17 -10.69 5.51
CA THR A 142 -3.97 -10.67 6.75
C THR A 142 -5.45 -10.48 6.47
N VAL A 143 -5.80 -9.54 5.58
CA VAL A 143 -7.20 -9.26 5.23
C VAL A 143 -7.81 -10.43 4.45
N VAL A 144 -7.08 -11.00 3.49
CA VAL A 144 -7.51 -12.20 2.75
C VAL A 144 -7.75 -13.37 3.70
N ALA A 145 -6.81 -13.66 4.60
CA ALA A 145 -6.94 -14.76 5.55
C ALA A 145 -8.16 -14.59 6.46
N ARG A 146 -8.40 -13.37 6.98
CA ARG A 146 -9.58 -13.06 7.80
C ARG A 146 -10.89 -13.24 7.02
N CYS A 147 -10.94 -12.75 5.78
CA CYS A 147 -12.13 -12.88 4.94
C CYS A 147 -12.46 -14.35 4.63
N ARG A 148 -11.44 -15.16 4.27
CA ARG A 148 -11.62 -16.60 4.02
C ARG A 148 -12.14 -17.35 5.25
N LYS A 149 -11.59 -17.05 6.44
CA LYS A 149 -12.06 -17.64 7.71
C LYS A 149 -13.54 -17.33 7.97
N ARG A 150 -13.97 -16.08 7.76
CA ARG A 150 -15.38 -15.68 7.92
C ARG A 150 -16.31 -16.39 6.95
N LEU A 151 -15.90 -16.53 5.68
CA LEU A 151 -16.69 -17.25 4.68
C LEU A 151 -16.81 -18.76 4.98
N ALA A 152 -15.75 -19.38 5.50
CA ALA A 152 -15.79 -20.79 5.92
C ALA A 152 -16.73 -21.00 7.12
N ALA A 153 -16.67 -20.12 8.13
CA ALA A 153 -17.55 -20.16 9.29
C ALA A 153 -19.02 -19.97 8.90
N GLY A 154 -19.33 -19.04 8.00
CA GLY A 154 -20.69 -18.81 7.50
C GLY A 154 -21.28 -20.00 6.75
N ARG A 155 -20.46 -20.73 5.96
CA ARG A 155 -20.92 -21.97 5.29
C ARG A 155 -21.18 -23.11 6.27
N SER A 156 -20.40 -23.20 7.34
CA SER A 156 -20.59 -24.23 8.38
C SER A 156 -21.90 -24.06 9.14
N LEU A 157 -22.43 -22.83 9.28
CA LEU A 157 -23.71 -22.55 9.93
C LEU A 157 -24.91 -22.75 8.99
N ALA A 158 -24.70 -22.68 7.67
CA ALA A 158 -25.75 -22.84 6.66
C ALA A 158 -25.99 -24.31 6.25
N SER A 159 -25.22 -25.26 6.79
CA SER A 159 -25.44 -26.70 6.61
C SER A 159 -25.99 -27.28 7.92
N PRO A 160 -27.33 -27.37 8.10
CA PRO A 160 -27.86 -28.19 9.17
C PRO A 160 -27.40 -29.63 8.90
N ARG A 161 -26.79 -30.26 9.90
CA ARG A 161 -26.50 -31.70 9.84
C ARG A 161 -27.84 -32.41 9.72
N SER A 162 -28.13 -32.93 8.53
CA SER A 162 -29.18 -33.93 8.29
C SER A 162 -28.71 -35.30 8.76
#